data_AF-A0A661WJC9-F1
#
_entry.id   AF-A0A661WJC9-F1
#
_cell.length_a   1.000
_cell.length_b   1.000
_cell.length_c   1.000
_cell.angle_alpha   90.00
_cell.angle_beta   90.00
_cell.angle_gamma   90.00
#
_symmetry.space_group_name_H-M   'P 1'
#
loop_
_entity.id
_entity.type
_entity.pdbx_description
1 polymer ?
#
loop_
_entity_poly.entity_id
_entity_poly.type
_entity_poly.pdbx_seq_one_letter_code
_entity_poly.pdbx_strand_id
1 'polypeptide(L)'
;MSFNPGFLNNFLLIATALGAAFLAALWLSLIVWTYRDIRNRVRDPLVRILAALLVAVLFLPGIVVYLILRPHQTMEEEYQHMLEEEALLQAIEERTACPGCGRHTADDWIICPNCYTRLMKPCHSCGRLMKLPWNLCPYCGTPEPGKRIEDLTMAEVARSVEIQGDEEDREREDEEKETLELDELSDEDLISKL
;
A
#
# COMPACT_ATOMS: atom_id res chain seq x y z
N MET A 1 38.53 -66.43 -5.43
CA MET A 1 38.35 -65.33 -6.39
C MET A 1 39.39 -64.27 -6.07
N SER A 2 40.42 -64.13 -6.91
CA SER A 2 41.49 -63.14 -6.71
C SER A 2 40.98 -61.76 -7.10
N PHE A 3 40.69 -60.90 -6.11
CA PHE A 3 40.39 -59.51 -6.36
C PHE A 3 41.67 -58.80 -6.82
N ASN A 4 41.73 -58.44 -8.11
CA ASN A 4 42.85 -57.67 -8.64
C ASN A 4 42.76 -56.22 -8.13
N PRO A 5 43.79 -55.70 -7.44
CA PRO A 5 43.77 -54.35 -6.86
C PRO A 5 43.65 -53.25 -7.93
N GLY A 6 44.14 -53.49 -9.14
CA GLY A 6 44.00 -52.57 -10.27
C GLY A 6 42.55 -52.39 -10.74
N PHE A 7 41.72 -53.44 -10.68
CA PHE A 7 40.29 -53.33 -11.01
C PHE A 7 39.54 -52.51 -9.95
N LEU A 8 39.87 -52.73 -8.67
CA LEU A 8 39.28 -51.98 -7.56
C LEU A 8 39.60 -50.48 -7.64
N ASN A 9 40.86 -50.13 -7.94
CA ASN A 9 41.25 -48.71 -8.03
C ASN A 9 40.56 -47.98 -9.18
N ASN A 10 40.47 -48.61 -10.36
CA ASN A 10 39.75 -48.04 -11.50
C ASN A 10 38.25 -47.89 -11.21
N PHE A 11 37.65 -48.89 -10.58
CA PHE A 11 36.25 -48.81 -10.16
C PHE A 11 36.03 -47.67 -9.14
N LEU A 12 36.93 -47.51 -8.17
CA LEU A 12 36.87 -46.45 -7.17
C LEU A 12 37.03 -45.05 -7.81
N LEU A 13 37.95 -44.90 -8.78
CA LEU A 13 38.13 -43.66 -9.54
C LEU A 13 36.89 -43.29 -10.35
N ILE A 14 36.27 -44.25 -11.02
CA ILE A 14 35.04 -44.02 -11.79
C ILE A 14 33.87 -43.68 -10.84
N ALA A 15 33.74 -44.39 -9.72
CA ALA A 15 32.70 -44.15 -8.73
C ALA A 15 32.83 -42.77 -8.07
N THR A 16 34.05 -42.35 -7.73
CA THR A 16 34.31 -41.02 -7.16
C THR A 16 34.07 -39.90 -8.17
N ALA A 17 34.47 -40.08 -9.43
CA ALA A 17 34.20 -39.12 -10.50
C ALA A 17 32.70 -38.94 -10.75
N LEU A 18 31.93 -40.04 -10.80
CA LEU A 18 30.47 -40.00 -10.93
C LEU A 18 29.80 -39.37 -9.70
N GLY A 19 30.26 -39.72 -8.49
CA GLY A 19 29.75 -39.13 -7.25
C GLY A 19 29.99 -37.62 -7.19
N ALA A 20 31.19 -37.17 -7.55
CA ALA A 20 31.54 -35.76 -7.61
C ALA A 20 30.70 -35.00 -8.66
N ALA A 21 30.50 -35.58 -9.84
CA ALA A 21 29.66 -35.00 -10.89
C ALA A 21 28.19 -34.86 -10.44
N PHE A 22 27.65 -35.88 -9.77
CA PHE A 22 26.28 -35.85 -9.24
C PHE A 22 26.12 -34.82 -8.12
N LEU A 23 27.08 -34.74 -7.19
CA LEU A 23 27.11 -33.73 -6.15
C LEU A 23 27.19 -32.31 -6.73
N ALA A 24 28.03 -32.10 -7.75
CA ALA A 24 28.14 -30.80 -8.42
C ALA A 24 26.82 -30.42 -9.13
N ALA A 25 26.15 -31.37 -9.79
CA ALA A 25 24.85 -31.14 -10.41
C ALA A 25 23.77 -30.79 -9.37
N LEU A 26 23.71 -31.52 -8.25
CA LEU A 26 22.82 -31.21 -7.14
C LEU A 26 23.10 -29.81 -6.56
N TRP A 27 24.37 -29.47 -6.35
CA TRP A 27 24.76 -28.16 -5.86
C TRP A 27 24.30 -27.01 -6.77
N LEU A 28 24.57 -27.12 -8.07
CA LEU A 28 24.14 -26.12 -9.04
C LEU A 28 22.61 -26.04 -9.13
N SER A 29 21.93 -27.19 -9.08
CA SER A 29 20.46 -27.24 -9.07
C SER A 29 19.89 -26.49 -7.87
N LEU A 30 20.49 -26.67 -6.68
CA LEU A 30 20.09 -25.98 -5.46
C LEU A 30 20.28 -24.46 -5.57
N ILE A 31 21.44 -24.02 -6.06
CA ILE A 31 21.72 -22.59 -6.28
C ILE A 31 20.68 -21.97 -7.21
N VAL A 32 20.45 -22.60 -8.37
CA VAL A 32 19.48 -22.11 -9.38
C VAL A 32 18.06 -22.10 -8.81
N TRP A 33 17.68 -23.13 -8.05
CA TRP A 33 16.38 -23.22 -7.39
C TRP A 33 16.19 -22.08 -6.39
N THR A 34 17.16 -21.83 -5.50
CA THR A 34 17.09 -20.71 -4.55
C THR A 34 17.04 -19.36 -5.26
N TYR A 35 17.83 -19.15 -6.31
CA TYR A 35 17.82 -17.89 -7.05
C TYR A 35 16.48 -17.62 -7.76
N ARG A 36 15.84 -18.68 -8.26
CA ARG A 36 14.51 -18.60 -8.88
C ARG A 36 13.39 -18.43 -7.85
N ASP A 37 13.50 -19.06 -6.68
CA ASP A 37 12.52 -18.92 -5.59
C ASP A 37 12.52 -17.49 -5.00
N ILE A 38 13.69 -16.89 -4.78
CA ILE A 38 13.79 -15.53 -4.21
C ILE A 38 13.33 -14.47 -5.22
N ARG A 39 13.54 -14.69 -6.53
CA ARG A 39 13.15 -13.73 -7.59
C ARG A 39 11.70 -13.30 -7.49
N ASN A 40 10.84 -14.24 -7.12
CA ASN A 40 9.40 -14.03 -7.11
C ASN A 40 8.91 -13.51 -5.75
N ARG A 41 9.78 -13.42 -4.74
CA ARG A 41 9.40 -13.13 -3.34
C ARG A 41 9.99 -11.83 -2.80
N VAL A 42 11.15 -11.37 -3.30
CA VAL A 42 11.85 -10.19 -2.74
C VAL A 42 12.27 -9.23 -3.85
N ARG A 43 11.97 -7.93 -3.68
CA ARG A 43 12.30 -6.86 -4.63
C ARG A 43 13.76 -6.41 -4.53
N ASP A 44 14.37 -6.58 -3.35
CA ASP A 44 15.76 -6.18 -3.09
C ASP A 44 16.80 -7.15 -3.67
N PRO A 45 17.72 -6.66 -4.53
CA PRO A 45 18.73 -7.49 -5.17
C PRO A 45 19.82 -7.97 -4.20
N LEU A 46 20.06 -7.27 -3.09
CA LEU A 46 21.07 -7.62 -2.09
C LEU A 46 20.72 -8.90 -1.32
N VAL A 47 19.48 -9.02 -0.86
CA VAL A 47 18.96 -10.20 -0.14
C VAL A 47 19.05 -11.45 -1.02
N ARG A 48 18.82 -11.27 -2.32
CA ARG A 48 18.90 -12.34 -3.32
C ARG A 48 20.32 -12.89 -3.50
N ILE A 49 21.31 -12.00 -3.55
CA ILE A 49 22.72 -12.38 -3.67
C ILE A 49 23.19 -13.03 -2.37
N LEU A 50 22.84 -12.45 -1.21
CA LEU A 50 23.20 -12.97 0.11
C LEU A 50 22.69 -14.40 0.31
N ALA A 51 21.42 -14.66 0.03
CA ALA A 51 20.82 -15.98 0.21
C ALA A 51 21.37 -17.03 -0.79
N ALA A 52 21.59 -16.65 -2.05
CA ALA A 52 22.25 -17.54 -3.02
C ALA A 52 23.71 -17.87 -2.59
N LEU A 53 24.44 -16.88 -2.05
CA LEU A 53 25.80 -17.05 -1.54
C LEU A 53 25.81 -17.96 -0.30
N LEU A 54 24.87 -17.79 0.61
CA LEU A 54 24.74 -18.61 1.82
C LEU A 54 24.49 -20.09 1.46
N VAL A 55 23.60 -20.37 0.50
CA VAL A 55 23.37 -21.74 -0.01
C VAL A 55 24.57 -22.27 -0.79
N ALA A 56 25.27 -21.43 -1.56
CA ALA A 56 26.47 -21.84 -2.27
C ALA A 56 27.60 -22.28 -1.32
N VAL A 57 27.82 -21.54 -0.22
CA VAL A 57 28.87 -21.82 0.77
C VAL A 57 28.49 -22.98 1.69
N LEU A 58 27.24 -23.04 2.14
CA LEU A 58 26.80 -23.95 3.19
C LEU A 58 26.06 -25.20 2.68
N PHE A 59 25.91 -25.39 1.36
CA PHE A 59 25.34 -26.57 0.67
C PHE A 59 24.01 -27.08 1.26
N LEU A 60 24.07 -28.03 2.20
CA LEU A 60 22.93 -28.70 2.84
C LEU A 60 22.34 -27.88 4.02
N PRO A 61 23.12 -27.53 5.07
CA PRO A 61 22.62 -26.67 6.14
C PRO A 61 22.19 -25.28 5.65
N GLY A 62 22.78 -24.77 4.57
CA GLY A 62 22.40 -23.48 3.97
C GLY A 62 20.94 -23.44 3.52
N ILE A 63 20.42 -24.55 2.99
CA ILE A 63 19.02 -24.67 2.57
C ILE A 63 18.10 -24.71 3.78
N VAL A 64 18.47 -25.41 4.84
CA VAL A 64 17.66 -25.48 6.06
C VAL A 64 17.53 -24.09 6.68
N VAL A 65 18.64 -23.35 6.79
CA VAL A 65 18.63 -21.95 7.25
C VAL A 65 17.84 -21.06 6.29
N TYR A 66 18.00 -21.23 4.98
CA TYR A 66 17.22 -20.50 3.97
C TYR A 66 15.72 -20.74 4.14
N LEU A 67 15.28 -21.99 4.33
CA LEU A 67 13.87 -22.34 4.51
C LEU A 67 13.28 -21.76 5.80
N ILE A 68 14.09 -21.57 6.84
CA ILE A 68 13.68 -20.92 8.10
C ILE A 68 13.60 -19.40 7.92
N LEU A 69 14.55 -18.80 7.20
CA LEU A 69 14.59 -17.36 6.93
C LEU A 69 13.61 -16.93 5.82
N ARG A 70 13.05 -17.89 5.09
CA ARG A 70 12.16 -17.67 3.93
C ARG A 70 10.91 -16.90 4.37
N PRO A 71 10.73 -15.64 3.95
CA PRO A 71 9.56 -14.85 4.32
C PRO A 71 8.29 -15.46 3.73
N HIS A 72 7.24 -15.51 4.55
CA HIS A 72 5.92 -16.11 4.22
C HIS A 72 5.11 -15.26 3.24
N GLN A 73 5.26 -13.94 3.27
CA GLN A 73 4.38 -13.04 2.54
C GLN A 73 4.90 -12.75 1.13
N THR A 74 4.04 -12.96 0.13
CA THR A 74 4.33 -12.70 -1.29
C THR A 74 3.75 -11.34 -1.70
N MET A 75 4.39 -10.66 -2.65
CA MET A 75 3.93 -9.37 -3.20
C MET A 75 2.51 -9.41 -3.80
N GLU A 76 2.00 -10.60 -4.11
CA GLU A 76 0.60 -10.80 -4.51
C GLU A 76 -0.38 -10.60 -3.35
N GLU A 77 -0.01 -10.95 -2.12
CA GLU A 77 -0.88 -10.76 -0.94
C GLU A 77 -1.06 -9.27 -0.63
N GLU A 78 0.00 -8.45 -0.71
CA GLU A 78 -0.11 -6.98 -0.56
C GLU A 78 -0.98 -6.35 -1.65
N TYR A 79 -0.85 -6.80 -2.90
CA TYR A 79 -1.67 -6.28 -3.99
C TYR A 79 -3.14 -6.69 -3.88
N GLN A 80 -3.41 -7.91 -3.38
CA GLN A 80 -4.78 -8.35 -3.09
C GLN A 80 -5.39 -7.53 -1.94
N HIS A 81 -4.63 -7.25 -0.88
CA HIS A 81 -5.12 -6.42 0.23
C HIS A 81 -5.42 -4.99 -0.20
N MET A 82 -4.58 -4.38 -1.04
CA MET A 82 -4.86 -3.05 -1.60
C MET A 82 -6.12 -3.04 -2.49
N LEU A 83 -6.30 -4.05 -3.35
CA LEU A 83 -7.51 -4.18 -4.18
C LEU A 83 -8.78 -4.46 -3.36
N GLU A 84 -8.67 -5.23 -2.27
CA GLU A 84 -9.77 -5.49 -1.35
C GLU A 84 -10.15 -4.22 -0.57
N GLU A 85 -9.18 -3.43 -0.11
CA GLU A 85 -9.43 -2.15 0.55
C GLU A 85 -10.06 -1.12 -0.40
N GLU A 86 -9.58 -1.02 -1.65
CA GLU A 86 -10.17 -0.17 -2.68
C GLU A 86 -11.62 -0.60 -3.02
N ALA A 87 -11.86 -1.90 -3.19
CA ALA A 87 -13.20 -2.43 -3.46
C ALA A 87 -14.16 -2.24 -2.27
N LEU A 88 -13.66 -2.32 -1.04
CA LEU A 88 -14.45 -2.14 0.18
C LEU A 88 -14.82 -0.67 0.39
N LEU A 89 -13.90 0.27 0.15
CA LEU A 89 -14.17 1.71 0.22
C LEU A 89 -15.19 2.14 -0.83
N GLN A 90 -15.08 1.64 -2.07
CA GLN A 90 -16.02 1.94 -3.14
C GLN A 90 -17.45 1.44 -2.84
N ALA A 91 -17.59 0.30 -2.14
CA ALA A 91 -18.89 -0.22 -1.71
C ALA A 91 -19.55 0.59 -0.57
N ILE A 92 -18.78 1.41 0.16
CA ILE A 92 -19.27 2.28 1.24
C ILE A 92 -19.72 3.64 0.68
N GLU A 93 -19.01 4.18 -0.31
CA GLU A 93 -19.35 5.48 -0.94
C GLU A 93 -20.70 5.46 -1.66
N GLU A 94 -21.10 4.31 -2.22
CA GLU A 94 -22.30 4.21 -3.07
C GLU A 94 -23.64 4.13 -2.29
N ARG A 95 -23.62 4.24 -0.96
CA ARG A 95 -24.83 4.06 -0.13
C ARG A 95 -25.32 5.38 0.43
N THR A 96 -26.34 5.94 -0.21
CA THR A 96 -27.07 7.10 0.32
C THR A 96 -27.75 6.74 1.66
N ALA A 97 -27.23 7.30 2.74
CA ALA A 97 -27.77 7.10 4.08
C ALA A 97 -28.82 8.17 4.42
N CYS A 98 -29.87 7.75 5.12
CA CYS A 98 -30.88 8.67 5.62
C CYS A 98 -30.27 9.62 6.67
N PRO A 99 -30.42 10.96 6.54
CA PRO A 99 -29.88 11.91 7.51
C PRO A 99 -30.53 11.83 8.90
N GLY A 100 -31.71 11.21 9.00
CA GLY A 100 -32.42 11.05 10.28
C GLY A 100 -32.01 9.81 11.08
N CYS A 101 -31.84 8.66 10.41
CA CYS A 101 -31.60 7.38 11.09
C CYS A 101 -30.34 6.64 10.64
N GLY A 102 -29.58 7.18 9.70
CA GLY A 102 -28.36 6.58 9.16
C GLY A 102 -28.58 5.27 8.37
N ARG A 103 -29.83 4.79 8.23
CA ARG A 103 -30.12 3.57 7.48
C ARG A 103 -30.04 3.82 5.98
N HIS A 104 -29.71 2.74 5.26
CA HIS A 104 -29.69 2.73 3.80
C HIS A 104 -31.07 3.05 3.23
N THR A 105 -31.08 3.94 2.25
CA THR A 105 -32.29 4.36 1.53
C THR A 105 -32.07 4.25 0.04
N ALA A 106 -33.12 3.88 -0.69
CA ALA A 106 -33.05 3.88 -2.14
C ALA A 106 -33.20 5.30 -2.71
N ASP A 107 -32.61 5.52 -3.88
CA ASP A 107 -32.55 6.82 -4.55
C ASP A 107 -33.88 7.29 -5.14
N ASP A 108 -34.98 6.53 -5.02
CA ASP A 108 -36.32 6.87 -5.49
C ASP A 108 -37.33 7.08 -4.33
N TRP A 109 -36.88 6.93 -3.08
CA TRP A 109 -37.75 7.03 -1.91
C TRP A 109 -37.99 8.48 -1.49
N ILE A 110 -39.27 8.84 -1.34
CA ILE A 110 -39.67 10.19 -0.88
C ILE A 110 -39.60 10.31 0.64
N ILE A 111 -39.91 9.21 1.36
CA ILE A 111 -40.01 9.14 2.82
C ILE A 111 -39.31 7.87 3.31
N CYS A 112 -38.57 7.98 4.42
CA CYS A 112 -37.93 6.82 5.04
C CYS A 112 -38.99 5.94 5.71
N PRO A 113 -39.04 4.62 5.44
CA PRO A 113 -40.00 3.73 6.09
C PRO A 113 -39.76 3.52 7.59
N ASN A 114 -38.56 3.85 8.09
CA ASN A 114 -38.19 3.59 9.48
C ASN A 114 -38.34 4.82 10.39
N CYS A 115 -37.87 5.99 9.95
CA CYS A 115 -37.93 7.22 10.76
C CYS A 115 -38.93 8.25 10.22
N TYR A 116 -39.63 7.95 9.12
CA TYR A 116 -40.59 8.85 8.45
C TYR A 116 -40.00 10.20 8.03
N THR A 117 -38.68 10.35 8.05
CA THR A 117 -37.98 11.55 7.56
C THR A 117 -38.13 11.63 6.05
N ARG A 118 -38.45 12.82 5.55
CA ARG A 118 -38.53 13.11 4.12
C ARG A 118 -37.12 13.13 3.52
N LEU A 119 -36.88 12.31 2.50
CA LEU A 119 -35.58 12.25 1.80
C LEU A 119 -35.55 13.12 0.54
N MET A 120 -36.72 13.35 -0.06
CA MET A 120 -36.85 14.14 -1.28
C MET A 120 -37.84 15.28 -1.15
N LYS A 121 -37.51 16.39 -1.81
CA LYS A 121 -38.37 17.57 -1.95
C LYS A 121 -38.70 17.80 -3.44
N PRO A 122 -39.94 18.17 -3.79
CA PRO A 122 -40.24 18.63 -5.12
C PRO A 122 -39.66 20.04 -5.33
N CYS A 123 -39.07 20.29 -6.49
CA CYS A 123 -38.63 21.64 -6.86
C CYS A 123 -39.83 22.56 -7.13
N HIS A 124 -39.79 23.78 -6.60
CA HIS A 124 -40.86 24.77 -6.78
C HIS A 124 -41.03 25.26 -8.23
N SER A 125 -39.96 25.27 -9.04
CA SER A 125 -40.06 25.67 -10.46
C SER A 125 -40.50 24.54 -11.38
N CYS A 126 -39.90 23.34 -11.24
CA CYS A 126 -40.09 22.26 -12.23
C CYS A 126 -40.89 21.06 -11.70
N GLY A 127 -41.24 21.03 -10.41
CA GLY A 127 -42.00 19.94 -9.78
C GLY A 127 -41.26 18.60 -9.64
N ARG A 128 -40.04 18.47 -10.19
CA ARG A 128 -39.24 17.23 -10.12
C ARG A 128 -38.70 17.00 -8.71
N LEU A 129 -38.60 15.73 -8.32
CA LEU A 129 -38.06 15.30 -7.04
C LEU A 129 -36.53 15.49 -7.03
N MET A 130 -36.00 16.05 -5.95
CA MET A 130 -34.57 16.19 -5.70
C MET A 130 -34.23 15.78 -4.26
N LYS A 131 -32.98 15.37 -4.03
CA LYS A 131 -32.47 15.00 -2.70
C LYS A 131 -32.54 16.22 -1.76
N LEU A 132 -32.97 16.00 -0.52
CA LEU A 132 -33.09 17.05 0.50
C LEU A 132 -31.80 17.89 0.72
N PRO A 133 -30.58 17.32 0.76
CA PRO A 133 -29.35 18.10 0.97
C PRO A 133 -28.95 18.99 -0.23
N TRP A 134 -29.57 18.81 -1.40
CA TRP A 134 -29.24 19.61 -2.57
C TRP A 134 -29.87 21.00 -2.48
N ASN A 135 -29.03 22.04 -2.61
CA ASN A 135 -29.44 23.45 -2.57
C ASN A 135 -29.82 24.00 -3.95
N LEU A 136 -29.51 23.25 -5.00
CA LEU A 136 -29.71 23.61 -6.40
C LEU A 136 -30.40 22.46 -7.13
N CYS A 137 -31.44 22.77 -7.91
CA CYS A 137 -32.11 21.74 -8.69
C CYS A 137 -31.27 21.32 -9.90
N PRO A 138 -30.88 20.03 -10.05
CA PRO A 138 -30.08 19.57 -11.19
C PRO A 138 -30.80 19.67 -12.54
N TYR A 139 -32.13 19.78 -12.53
CA TYR A 139 -32.93 19.78 -13.76
C TYR A 139 -33.22 21.17 -14.30
N CYS A 140 -33.33 22.18 -13.43
CA CYS A 140 -33.71 23.53 -13.83
C CYS A 140 -32.75 24.63 -13.35
N GLY A 141 -31.78 24.30 -12.50
CA GLY A 141 -30.82 25.27 -11.95
C GLY A 141 -31.41 26.28 -10.98
N THR A 142 -32.70 26.17 -10.62
CA THR A 142 -33.30 27.07 -9.62
C THR A 142 -32.81 26.70 -8.22
N PRO A 143 -32.32 27.66 -7.41
CA PRO A 143 -32.01 27.43 -6.00
C PRO A 143 -33.29 27.23 -5.18
N GLU A 144 -33.17 26.51 -4.06
CA GLU A 144 -34.30 26.33 -3.14
C GLU A 144 -34.71 27.67 -2.50
N PRO A 145 -36.01 28.00 -2.43
CA PRO A 145 -36.49 29.22 -1.79
C PRO A 145 -36.14 29.20 -0.29
N GLY A 146 -35.28 30.14 0.13
CA GLY A 146 -34.85 30.28 1.53
C GLY A 146 -33.33 30.16 1.75
N LYS A 147 -32.57 29.66 0.77
CA LYS A 147 -31.09 29.78 0.76
C LYS A 147 -30.68 30.85 -0.22
N ARG A 148 -30.09 31.94 0.28
CA ARG A 148 -29.60 33.03 -0.56
C ARG A 148 -28.27 32.62 -1.16
N ILE A 149 -28.08 32.88 -2.46
CA ILE A 149 -26.82 32.54 -3.17
C ILE A 149 -25.61 33.24 -2.53
N GLU A 150 -25.82 34.41 -1.93
CA GLU A 150 -24.81 35.17 -1.16
C GLU A 150 -24.19 34.33 -0.02
N ASP A 151 -24.97 33.49 0.66
CA ASP A 151 -24.50 32.63 1.75
C ASP A 151 -23.57 31.52 1.23
N LEU A 152 -23.79 31.03 -0.01
CA LEU A 152 -22.94 30.03 -0.65
C LEU A 152 -21.58 30.63 -1.02
N THR A 153 -21.56 31.86 -1.54
CA THR A 153 -20.31 32.54 -1.87
C THR A 153 -19.46 32.89 -0.65
N MET A 154 -20.09 33.29 0.45
CA MET A 154 -19.37 33.62 1.68
C MET A 154 -18.78 32.39 2.36
N ALA A 155 -19.49 31.25 2.37
CA ALA A 155 -18.98 30.00 2.90
C ALA A 155 -17.78 29.45 2.11
N GLU A 156 -17.75 29.66 0.80
CA GLU A 156 -16.62 29.27 -0.04
C GLU A 156 -15.38 30.13 0.23
N VAL A 157 -15.56 31.46 0.34
CA VAL A 157 -14.49 32.40 0.67
C VAL A 157 -13.92 32.13 2.07
N ALA A 158 -14.77 31.81 3.06
CA ALA A 158 -14.29 31.48 4.40
C ALA A 158 -13.37 30.25 4.40
N ARG A 159 -13.73 29.21 3.64
CA ARG A 159 -12.93 27.98 3.54
C ARG A 159 -11.59 28.22 2.85
N SER A 160 -11.53 29.09 1.84
CA SER A 160 -10.25 29.39 1.18
C SER A 160 -9.31 30.22 2.06
N VAL A 161 -9.85 31.05 2.96
CA VAL A 161 -9.05 31.82 3.94
C VAL A 161 -8.45 30.90 5.00
N GLU A 162 -9.20 29.92 5.51
CA GLU A 162 -8.69 28.93 6.47
C GLU A 162 -7.52 28.13 5.89
N ILE A 163 -7.65 27.66 4.64
CA ILE A 163 -6.60 26.89 3.96
C ILE A 163 -5.33 27.73 3.75
N GLN A 164 -5.47 29.01 3.37
CA GLN A 164 -4.32 29.91 3.22
C GLN A 164 -3.60 30.16 4.54
N GLY A 165 -4.34 30.34 5.64
CA GLY A 165 -3.74 30.52 6.97
C GLY A 165 -2.93 29.30 7.41
N ASP A 166 -3.48 28.09 7.24
CA ASP A 166 -2.80 26.85 7.58
C ASP A 166 -1.53 26.59 6.73
N GLU A 167 -1.46 27.15 5.53
CA GLU A 167 -0.31 27.05 4.62
C GLU A 167 0.78 28.06 5.00
N GLU A 168 0.39 29.31 5.28
CA GLU A 168 1.31 30.36 5.79
C GLU A 168 1.92 30.00 7.16
N ASP A 169 1.15 29.40 8.06
CA ASP A 169 1.64 28.99 9.38
C ASP A 169 2.66 27.84 9.25
N ARG A 170 2.45 26.92 8.31
CA ARG A 170 3.41 25.83 8.02
C ARG A 170 4.71 26.36 7.42
N GLU A 171 4.63 27.31 6.48
CA GLU A 171 5.82 27.94 5.90
C GLU A 171 6.66 28.66 6.96
N ARG A 172 6.03 29.34 7.92
CA ARG A 172 6.76 29.99 9.05
C ARG A 172 7.41 28.99 9.99
N GLU A 173 6.73 27.89 10.31
CA GLU A 173 7.32 26.84 11.15
C GLU A 173 8.55 26.19 10.50
N ASP A 174 8.53 26.05 9.17
CA ASP A 174 9.65 25.48 8.42
C ASP A 174 10.83 26.47 8.30
N GLU A 175 10.56 27.76 8.09
CA GLU A 175 11.60 28.81 8.17
C GLU A 175 12.23 28.90 9.57
N GLU A 176 11.42 28.80 10.64
CA GLU A 176 11.93 28.83 12.02
C GLU A 176 12.85 27.63 12.30
N LYS A 177 12.49 26.42 11.84
CA LYS A 177 13.34 25.24 11.96
C LYS A 177 14.65 25.37 11.16
N GLU A 178 14.59 25.91 9.95
CA GLU A 178 15.79 26.12 9.12
C GLU A 178 16.75 27.13 9.80
N THR A 179 16.21 28.19 10.42
CA THR A 179 17.04 29.13 11.19
C THR A 179 17.67 28.51 12.45
N LEU A 180 16.93 27.64 13.14
CA LEU A 180 17.44 26.89 14.31
C LEU A 180 18.54 25.90 13.92
N GLU A 181 18.38 25.18 12.80
CA GLU A 181 19.41 24.27 12.28
C GLU A 181 20.68 25.02 11.86
N LEU A 182 20.55 26.21 11.27
CA LEU A 182 21.69 27.05 10.88
C LEU A 182 22.48 27.59 12.10
N ASP A 183 21.79 27.95 13.18
CA ASP A 183 22.41 28.42 14.42
C ASP A 183 23.13 27.28 15.17
N GLU A 184 22.55 26.07 15.22
CA GLU A 184 23.22 24.89 15.83
C GLU A 184 24.51 24.50 15.08
N LEU A 185 24.51 24.58 13.74
CA LEU A 185 25.67 24.25 12.91
C LEU A 185 26.84 25.24 13.10
N SER A 186 26.53 26.51 13.37
CA SER A 186 27.53 27.55 13.67
C SER A 186 28.24 27.30 14.99
N ASP A 187 27.51 26.84 16.01
CA ASP A 187 28.06 26.61 17.35
C ASP A 187 28.94 25.35 17.42
N GLU A 188 28.59 24.25 16.73
CA GLU A 188 29.46 23.07 16.63
C GLU A 188 30.79 23.37 15.90
N ASP A 189 30.76 24.18 14.84
CA ASP A 189 31.96 24.59 14.11
C ASP A 189 32.88 25.52 14.92
N LEU A 190 32.33 26.32 15.84
CA LEU A 190 33.09 27.14 16.79
C LEU A 190 33.72 26.32 17.92
N ILE A 191 33.03 25.27 18.40
CA ILE A 191 33.55 24.36 19.42
C ILE A 191 34.68 23.48 18.88
N SER A 192 34.66 23.10 17.59
CA SER A 192 35.70 22.25 16.99
C SER A 192 37.06 22.95 16.74
N LYS A 193 37.12 24.28 16.85
CA LYS A 193 38.30 25.11 16.53
C LYS A 193 39.08 25.63 17.74
N LEU A 194 38.66 25.32 18.97
CA LEU A 194 39.42 25.55 20.22
C LEU A 194 40.09 24.26 20.70
#